data_AF-A0A3M1CUN0-F1
#
_entry.id   AF-A0A3M1CUN0-F1
#
_cell.length_a   1.000
_cell.length_b   1.000
_cell.length_c   1.000
_cell.angle_alpha   90.00
_cell.angle_beta   90.00
_cell.angle_gamma   90.00
#
_symmetry.space_group_name_H-M   'P 1'
#
loop_
_entity.id
_entity.type
_entity.pdbx_description
1 polymer ?
#
loop_
_entity_poly.entity_id
_entity_poly.type
_entity_poly.pdbx_seq_one_letter_code
_entity_poly.pdbx_strand_id
1 'polypeptide(L)'
;MFTDSMEMYESRLAEARRAEGEYIRNHAELDYHRHLMELDIAHVLELDHRQRRRIHNLKYFTWIEQQKKDVEELRAQWYEYKTYWPERFGRADEYDRLIEQFNELVGLDEIP
;
A
#
# COMPACT_ATOMS: atom_id res chain seq x y z
N MET A 1 -2.10 -2.02 3.01
CA MET A 1 -1.57 -2.02 1.63
C MET A 1 -1.17 -3.45 1.36
N PHE A 2 -1.80 -4.12 0.39
CA PHE A 2 -1.40 -5.47 -0.04
C PHE A 2 -0.18 -5.33 -0.94
N THR A 3 0.96 -5.00 -0.34
CA THR A 3 2.24 -5.17 -1.01
C THR A 3 2.64 -6.62 -0.79
N ASP A 4 2.86 -7.35 -1.88
CA ASP A 4 3.45 -8.68 -1.81
C ASP A 4 4.69 -8.68 -0.92
N SER A 5 4.92 -9.80 -0.22
CA SER A 5 6.15 -9.99 0.53
C SER A 5 7.36 -9.90 -0.40
N MET A 6 8.51 -9.47 0.14
CA MET A 6 9.72 -9.33 -0.67
C MET A 6 10.14 -10.66 -1.33
N GLU A 7 9.78 -11.79 -0.72
CA GLU A 7 9.99 -13.15 -1.26
C GLU A 7 9.34 -13.35 -2.64
N MET A 8 8.18 -12.77 -2.91
CA MET A 8 7.52 -12.94 -4.21
C MET A 8 8.28 -12.25 -5.36
N TYR A 9 9.21 -11.34 -5.05
CA TYR A 9 10.01 -10.62 -6.04
C TYR A 9 11.28 -11.37 -6.48
N GLU A 10 11.65 -12.50 -5.87
CA GLU A 10 12.85 -13.26 -6.28
C GLU A 10 12.77 -13.73 -7.73
N SER A 11 11.59 -14.20 -8.16
CA SER A 11 11.33 -14.59 -9.55
C SER A 11 11.55 -13.43 -10.52
N ARG A 12 11.14 -12.22 -10.14
CA ARG A 12 11.32 -10.98 -10.91
C ARG A 12 12.79 -10.58 -10.99
N LEU A 13 13.55 -10.74 -9.92
CA LEU A 13 14.99 -10.50 -9.93
C LEU A 13 15.72 -11.47 -10.88
N ALA A 14 15.33 -12.74 -10.89
CA ALA A 14 15.90 -13.73 -11.83
C ALA A 14 15.55 -13.40 -13.29
N GLU A 15 14.30 -12.99 -13.57
CA GLU A 15 13.89 -12.51 -14.89
C GLU A 15 14.68 -11.29 -15.34
N ALA A 16 14.78 -10.27 -14.48
CA ALA A 16 15.53 -9.05 -14.76
C ALA A 16 17.02 -9.36 -15.03
N ARG A 17 17.66 -10.20 -14.21
CA ARG A 17 19.06 -10.61 -14.44
C ARG A 17 19.28 -11.33 -15.76
N ARG A 18 18.31 -12.14 -16.20
CA ARG A 18 18.38 -12.81 -17.52
C ARG A 18 18.22 -11.83 -18.67
N ALA A 19 17.36 -10.83 -18.52
CA ALA A 19 17.07 -9.86 -19.58
C ALA A 19 18.13 -8.75 -19.68
N GLU A 20 18.64 -8.28 -18.54
CA GLU A 20 19.44 -7.05 -18.43
C GLU A 20 20.87 -7.31 -17.93
N GLY A 21 21.16 -8.52 -17.45
CA GLY A 21 22.46 -8.90 -16.90
C GLY A 21 22.59 -8.65 -15.41
N GLU A 22 23.80 -8.81 -14.86
CA GLU A 22 24.04 -8.56 -13.45
C GLU A 22 23.93 -7.07 -13.10
N TYR A 23 23.31 -6.78 -11.96
CA TYR A 23 23.22 -5.43 -11.44
C TYR A 23 24.56 -5.03 -10.80
N ILE A 24 25.28 -4.11 -11.45
CA ILE A 24 26.60 -3.66 -11.02
C ILE A 24 26.55 -2.23 -10.46
N ARG A 25 27.63 -1.82 -9.79
CA ARG A 25 27.76 -0.49 -9.17
C ARG A 25 27.42 0.67 -10.13
N ASN A 26 27.81 0.56 -11.40
CA ASN A 26 27.53 1.61 -12.38
C ASN A 26 26.02 1.76 -12.69
N HIS A 27 25.25 0.66 -12.63
CA HIS A 27 23.79 0.72 -12.75
C HIS A 27 23.20 1.44 -11.54
N ALA A 28 23.69 1.14 -10.33
CA ALA A 28 23.26 1.84 -9.12
C ALA A 28 23.53 3.35 -9.17
N GLU A 29 24.69 3.76 -9.70
CA GLU A 29 25.01 5.17 -9.89
C GLU A 29 24.06 5.84 -10.89
N LEU A 30 23.76 5.17 -12.01
CA LEU A 30 22.83 5.68 -13.01
C LEU A 30 21.41 5.81 -12.44
N ASP A 31 20.90 4.76 -11.79
CA ASP A 31 19.55 4.75 -11.23
C ASP A 31 19.39 5.80 -10.13
N TYR A 32 20.41 5.97 -9.30
CA TYR A 32 20.40 7.00 -8.27
C TYR A 32 20.24 8.39 -8.87
N HIS A 33 21.08 8.75 -9.85
CA HIS A 33 21.00 10.08 -10.44
C HIS A 33 19.73 10.26 -11.28
N ARG A 34 19.38 9.28 -12.11
CA ARG A 34 18.27 9.39 -13.05
C ARG A 34 16.89 9.18 -12.44
N HIS A 35 16.75 8.24 -11.52
CA HIS A 35 15.44 7.84 -11.01
C HIS A 35 15.15 8.38 -9.62
N LEU A 36 16.18 8.70 -8.82
CA LEU A 36 15.99 9.29 -7.50
C LEU A 36 16.25 10.80 -7.48
N MET A 37 17.33 11.27 -8.11
CA MET A 37 17.68 12.70 -8.07
C MET A 37 16.90 13.56 -9.07
N GLU A 38 16.44 12.99 -10.19
CA GLU A 38 15.56 13.70 -11.14
C GLU A 38 14.07 13.65 -10.74
N LEU A 39 13.73 13.11 -9.56
CA LEU A 39 12.34 13.14 -9.10
C LEU A 39 11.89 14.59 -8.89
N ASP A 40 10.88 14.99 -9.65
CA ASP A 40 10.24 16.30 -9.52
C ASP A 40 8.73 16.17 -9.26
N ILE A 41 8.05 17.31 -9.24
CA ILE A 41 6.61 17.40 -8.99
C ILE A 41 5.79 17.63 -10.27
N ALA A 42 6.38 17.52 -11.46
CA ALA A 42 5.68 17.76 -12.73
C ALA A 42 4.52 16.78 -12.94
N HIS A 43 4.61 15.60 -12.34
CA HIS A 43 3.58 14.56 -12.35
C HIS A 43 2.66 14.59 -11.12
N VAL A 44 2.90 15.51 -10.18
CA VAL A 44 2.13 15.62 -8.94
C VAL A 44 0.98 16.61 -9.14
N LEU A 45 -0.22 16.19 -8.76
CA LEU A 45 -1.38 17.06 -8.71
C LEU A 45 -1.66 17.45 -7.26
N GLU A 46 -1.45 18.72 -6.92
CA GLU A 46 -1.91 19.26 -5.64
C GLU A 46 -3.43 19.43 -5.67
N LEU A 47 -4.11 18.82 -4.69
CA LEU A 47 -5.56 18.76 -4.67
C LEU A 47 -6.16 19.89 -3.83
N ASP A 48 -7.06 20.64 -4.42
CA ASP A 48 -7.98 21.52 -3.70
C ASP A 48 -9.04 20.73 -2.93
N HIS A 49 -9.86 21.43 -2.13
CA HIS A 49 -10.91 20.81 -1.33
C HIS A 49 -11.94 20.04 -2.17
N ARG A 50 -12.34 20.56 -3.33
CA ARG A 50 -13.35 19.94 -4.21
C ARG A 50 -12.80 18.68 -4.86
N GLN A 51 -11.54 18.71 -5.30
CA GLN A 51 -10.85 17.57 -5.89
C GLN A 51 -10.68 16.45 -4.86
N ARG A 52 -10.27 16.78 -3.62
CA ARG A 52 -10.23 15.81 -2.51
C ARG A 52 -11.60 15.18 -2.26
N ARG A 53 -12.67 15.98 -2.26
CA ARG A 53 -14.05 15.48 -2.05
C ARG A 53 -14.51 14.57 -3.18
N ARG A 54 -14.17 14.90 -4.43
CA ARG A 54 -14.44 14.05 -5.60
C ARG A 54 -13.78 12.68 -5.45
N ILE A 55 -12.50 12.64 -5.08
CA ILE A 55 -11.76 11.39 -4.86
C ILE A 55 -12.36 10.61 -3.68
N HIS A 56 -12.68 11.28 -2.58
CA HIS A 56 -13.33 10.64 -1.43
C HIS A 56 -14.63 9.93 -1.82
N ASN A 57 -15.47 10.57 -2.65
CA ASN A 57 -16.72 10.00 -3.12
C ASN A 57 -16.55 8.79 -4.04
N LEU A 58 -15.37 8.56 -4.64
CA LEU A 58 -15.10 7.35 -5.43
C LEU A 58 -15.19 6.07 -4.58
N LYS A 59 -14.99 6.19 -3.26
CA LYS A 59 -15.16 5.06 -2.33
C LYS A 59 -16.60 4.57 -2.25
N TYR A 60 -17.59 5.36 -2.64
CA TYR A 60 -19.00 4.96 -2.54
C TYR A 60 -19.27 3.65 -3.27
N PHE A 61 -18.80 3.55 -4.52
CA PHE A 61 -18.98 2.35 -5.33
C PHE A 61 -18.33 1.12 -4.68
N THR A 62 -17.06 1.22 -4.30
CA THR A 62 -16.32 0.07 -3.79
C THR A 62 -16.66 -0.30 -2.35
N TRP A 63 -16.85 0.68 -1.46
CA TRP A 63 -17.10 0.41 -0.04
C TRP A 63 -18.57 0.14 0.25
N ILE A 64 -19.47 0.96 -0.28
CA ILE A 64 -20.89 0.88 0.07
C ILE A 64 -21.56 -0.17 -0.80
N GLU A 65 -21.44 -0.06 -2.12
CA GLU A 65 -22.19 -0.95 -3.02
C GLU A 65 -21.60 -2.37 -3.05
N GLN A 66 -20.28 -2.50 -3.16
CA GLN A 66 -19.61 -3.81 -3.25
C GLN A 66 -19.35 -4.43 -1.88
N GLN A 67 -18.70 -3.70 -0.96
CA GLN A 67 -18.31 -4.25 0.35
C GLN A 67 -19.38 -4.10 1.44
N LYS A 68 -20.54 -3.50 1.13
CA LYS A 68 -21.68 -3.32 2.05
C LYS A 68 -21.32 -2.60 3.35
N LYS A 69 -20.34 -1.68 3.30
CA LYS A 69 -20.01 -0.80 4.43
C LYS A 69 -21.10 0.26 4.63
N ASP A 70 -21.15 0.82 5.83
CA ASP A 70 -22.10 1.87 6.16
C ASP A 70 -21.70 3.20 5.50
N VAL A 71 -22.70 3.93 4.99
CA VAL A 71 -22.50 5.27 4.44
C VAL A 71 -22.11 6.27 5.52
N GLU A 72 -22.55 6.08 6.77
CA GLU A 72 -22.12 6.92 7.89
C GLU A 72 -20.63 6.73 8.19
N GLU A 73 -20.11 5.50 8.03
CA GLU A 73 -18.68 5.23 8.16
C GLU A 73 -17.87 5.97 7.08
N LEU A 74 -18.38 6.03 5.85
CA LEU A 74 -17.77 6.82 4.79
C LEU A 74 -17.78 8.32 5.11
N ARG A 75 -18.86 8.85 5.69
CA ARG A 75 -18.93 10.27 6.11
C ARG A 75 -17.96 10.57 7.25
N ALA A 76 -17.85 9.69 8.23
CA ALA A 76 -16.94 9.85 9.35
C ALA A 76 -15.47 9.96 8.88
N GLN A 77 -15.07 9.22 7.83
CA GLN A 77 -13.74 9.38 7.22
C GLN A 77 -13.44 10.81 6.73
N TRP A 78 -14.46 11.59 6.38
CA TRP A 78 -14.32 12.96 5.89
C TRP A 78 -14.43 14.00 7.00
N TYR A 79 -15.47 13.89 7.83
CA TYR A 79 -15.77 14.88 8.86
C TYR A 79 -15.00 14.65 10.17
N GLU A 80 -14.72 13.39 10.49
CA GLU A 80 -14.07 12.95 11.73
C GLU A 80 -12.68 12.37 11.45
N TYR A 81 -12.05 12.75 10.33
CA TYR A 81 -10.79 12.16 9.86
C TYR A 81 -9.65 12.21 10.90
N LYS A 82 -9.68 13.18 11.82
CA LYS A 82 -8.67 13.34 12.88
C LYS A 82 -8.72 12.25 13.95
N THR A 83 -9.87 11.63 14.17
CA THR A 83 -10.06 10.54 15.14
C THR A 83 -10.25 9.21 14.41
N TYR A 84 -11.04 9.21 13.35
CA TYR A 84 -11.41 8.02 12.58
C TYR A 84 -10.19 7.18 12.13
N TRP A 85 -9.17 7.83 11.54
CA TRP A 85 -8.00 7.13 11.01
C TRP A 85 -7.02 6.70 12.11
N PRO A 86 -6.62 7.59 13.05
CA PRO A 86 -5.73 7.18 14.13
C PRO A 86 -6.27 6.03 14.98
N GLU A 87 -7.57 6.03 15.31
CA GLU A 87 -8.19 4.95 16.09
C GLU A 87 -8.11 3.60 15.38
N ARG A 88 -8.28 3.59 14.05
CA ARG A 88 -8.23 2.36 13.25
C ARG A 88 -6.81 1.86 13.02
N PHE A 89 -5.87 2.77 12.74
CA PHE A 89 -4.46 2.41 12.56
C PHE A 89 -3.76 2.08 13.87
N GLY A 90 -4.24 2.60 15.00
CA GLY A 90 -3.73 2.27 16.34
C GLY A 90 -3.97 0.81 16.76
N ARG A 91 -4.71 0.04 15.96
CA ARG A 91 -4.95 -1.40 16.19
C ARG A 91 -4.01 -2.32 15.40
N ALA A 92 -3.00 -1.77 14.72
CA ALA A 92 -2.06 -2.56 13.93
C ALA A 92 -1.45 -3.72 14.74
N ASP A 93 -0.89 -3.43 15.92
CA ASP A 93 -0.29 -4.46 16.79
C ASP A 93 -1.29 -5.53 17.26
N GLU A 94 -2.58 -5.17 17.38
CA GLU A 94 -3.64 -6.14 17.70
C GLU A 94 -3.90 -7.06 16.52
N TYR A 95 -3.98 -6.51 15.31
CA TYR A 95 -4.13 -7.31 14.09
C TYR A 95 -2.93 -8.21 13.86
N ASP A 96 -1.70 -7.74 14.10
CA ASP A 96 -0.50 -8.56 13.94
C ASP A 96 -0.57 -9.81 14.85
N ARG A 97 -0.91 -9.62 16.14
CA ARG A 97 -1.11 -10.75 17.07
C ARG A 97 -2.22 -11.71 16.62
N LEU A 98 -3.33 -11.18 16.09
CA LEU A 98 -4.43 -12.01 15.59
C LEU A 98 -4.03 -12.78 14.31
N ILE A 99 -3.18 -12.19 13.47
CA ILE A 99 -2.64 -12.84 12.27
C ILE A 99 -1.69 -13.96 12.66
N GLU A 100 -0.77 -13.74 13.60
CA GLU A 100 0.13 -14.77 14.13
C GLU A 100 -0.68 -15.96 14.69
N GLN A 101 -1.65 -15.69 15.57
CA GLN A 101 -2.52 -16.73 16.12
C GLN A 101 -3.30 -17.49 15.03
N PHE A 102 -3.76 -16.78 14.00
CA PHE A 102 -4.45 -17.42 12.89
C PHE A 102 -3.51 -18.33 12.10
N ASN A 103 -2.30 -17.88 11.79
CA ASN A 103 -1.30 -18.65 11.05
C ASN A 103 -0.88 -19.93 11.80
N GLU A 104 -0.72 -19.84 13.12
CA GLU A 104 -0.48 -20.98 14.00
C GLU A 104 -1.63 -22.01 13.89
N LEU A 105 -2.87 -21.53 13.94
CA LEU A 105 -4.07 -22.39 13.86
C LEU A 105 -4.23 -23.09 12.52
N VAL A 106 -3.78 -22.46 11.42
CA VAL A 106 -3.88 -23.04 10.07
C VAL A 106 -2.60 -23.74 9.60
N GLY A 107 -1.58 -23.82 10.46
CA GLY A 107 -0.32 -24.52 10.19
C GLY A 107 0.57 -23.86 9.14
N LEU A 108 0.40 -22.55 8.91
CA LEU A 108 1.23 -21.80 7.94
C LEU A 108 2.64 -21.53 8.47
N ASP A 109 2.84 -21.54 9.79
CA ASP A 109 4.15 -21.34 10.41
C ASP A 109 5.03 -22.61 10.45
N GLU A 110 4.49 -23.76 9.99
CA GLU A 110 5.20 -25.05 9.93
C GLU A 110 5.77 -25.36 8.53
N ILE A 111 5.62 -24.46 7.55
CA ILE A 111 6.18 -24.65 6.21
C ILE A 111 7.65 -24.20 6.23
N PRO A 112 8.63 -25.12 6.03
CA PRO A 112 10.06 -24.84 6.15
C PRO A 112 10.63 -23.93 5.06
#